data_AF-K1E6X6-F1
#
_entry.id   AF-K1E6X6-F1
#
_cell.length_a   1.000
_cell.length_b   1.000
_cell.length_c   1.000
_cell.angle_alpha   90.00
_cell.angle_beta   90.00
_cell.angle_gamma   90.00
#
_symmetry.space_group_name_H-M   'P 1'
#
loop_
_entity.id
_entity.type
_entity.pdbx_description
1 polymer ?
#
loop_
_entity_poly.entity_id
_entity_poly.type
_entity_poly.pdbx_seq_one_letter_code
_entity_poly.pdbx_strand_id
1 'polypeptide(L)' 'MYYGTVEPGRIELQTDGVIRSPHAKEYSAAKRMYGLVKSNLMWVMDMAAMGQPMTSHLSAELKRVE' A
#
# COMPACT_ATOMS: atom_id res chain seq x y z
N MET A 1 10.63 -2.74 -3.54
CA MET A 1 9.96 -3.44 -4.66
C MET A 1 8.65 -4.00 -4.18
N TYR A 2 7.57 -3.86 -4.96
CA TYR A 2 6.26 -4.47 -4.67
C TYR A 2 6.00 -5.64 -5.60
N TYR A 3 5.32 -6.67 -5.10
CA TYR A 3 4.79 -7.78 -5.88
C TYR A 3 3.41 -8.17 -5.34
N GLY A 4 2.61 -8.85 -6.15
CA GLY A 4 1.34 -9.39 -5.70
C GLY A 4 0.42 -9.78 -6.84
N THR A 5 -0.88 -9.76 -6.58
CA THR A 5 -1.91 -10.36 -7.44
C THR A 5 -2.85 -9.31 -7.99
N VAL A 6 -3.49 -9.67 -9.11
CA VAL A 6 -4.54 -8.88 -9.74
C VAL A 6 -5.76 -9.77 -9.89
N GLU A 7 -6.89 -9.26 -9.43
CA GLU A 7 -8.23 -9.82 -9.61
C GLU A 7 -9.11 -8.76 -10.28
N PRO A 8 -10.25 -9.13 -10.89
CA PRO A 8 -11.16 -8.15 -11.48
C PRO A 8 -11.55 -7.06 -10.47
N GLY A 9 -11.13 -5.81 -10.74
CA GLY A 9 -11.42 -4.66 -9.89
C GLY A 9 -10.64 -4.59 -8.57
N ARG A 10 -9.66 -5.47 -8.33
CA ARG A 10 -8.84 -5.48 -7.10
C ARG A 10 -7.37 -5.78 -7.40
N ILE A 11 -6.47 -5.06 -6.77
CA ILE A 11 -5.03 -5.31 -6.82
C ILE A 11 -4.51 -5.39 -5.39
N GLU A 12 -3.74 -6.42 -5.09
CA GLU A 12 -3.03 -6.55 -3.81
C GLU A 12 -1.54 -6.58 -4.05
N LEU A 13 -0.81 -5.74 -3.32
CA LEU A 13 0.64 -5.63 -3.41
C LEU A 13 1.26 -5.67 -2.02
N GLN A 14 2.42 -6.31 -1.90
CA GLN A 14 3.26 -6.25 -0.72
C GLN A 14 4.72 -6.03 -1.09
N THR A 15 5.48 -5.42 -0.19
CA THR A 15 6.92 -5.24 -0.40
C THR A 15 7.64 -6.59 -0.35
N ASP A 16 8.37 -6.95 -1.41
CA ASP A 16 9.32 -8.08 -1.41
C ASP A 16 10.73 -7.68 -0.94
N GLY A 17 10.98 -6.37 -0.93
CA GLY A 17 12.25 -5.82 -0.52
C GLY A 17 12.15 -4.32 -0.30
N VAL A 18 12.83 -3.86 0.75
CA VAL A 18 12.96 -2.44 1.11
C VAL A 18 14.45 -2.13 1.20
N ILE A 19 14.90 -1.12 0.45
CA ILE A 19 16.25 -0.56 0.53
C ILE A 19 16.07 0.87 1.02
N ARG A 20 16.76 1.24 2.11
CA ARG A 20 16.64 2.56 2.76
C ARG A 20 18.02 3.17 2.99
N SER A 21 18.11 4.50 2.92
CA SER A 21 19.32 5.22 3.31
C SER A 21 19.55 5.16 4.83
N PRO A 22 20.78 5.35 5.33
CA PRO A 22 21.09 5.26 6.76
C PRO A 22 20.25 6.17 7.67
N HIS A 23 19.92 7.38 7.19
CA HIS A 23 19.17 8.37 7.97
C HIS A 23 17.65 8.35 7.73
N ALA A 24 17.15 7.42 6.92
CA ALA A 24 15.70 7.29 6.71
C ALA A 24 15.04 6.71 7.96
N LYS A 25 13.78 7.09 8.20
CA LYS A 25 12.91 6.43 9.18
C LYS A 25 12.90 4.92 8.94
N GLU A 26 12.84 4.15 10.03
CA GLU A 26 12.72 2.70 9.93
C GLU A 26 11.40 2.35 9.25
N TYR A 27 11.50 1.57 8.18
CA TYR A 27 10.42 1.08 7.38
C TYR A 27 10.83 -0.31 6.94
N SER A 28 10.09 -1.33 7.37
CA SER A 28 10.46 -2.72 7.16
C SER A 28 9.56 -3.40 6.14
N ALA A 29 8.28 -3.06 6.08
CA ALA A 29 7.36 -3.62 5.11
C ALA A 29 6.12 -2.75 4.89
N ALA A 30 5.43 -2.97 3.77
CA ALA A 30 4.07 -2.47 3.57
C ALA A 30 3.24 -3.38 2.68
N LYS A 31 1.92 -3.29 2.89
CA LYS A 31 0.90 -3.86 2.02
C LYS A 31 0.03 -2.74 1.47
N ARG A 32 -0.38 -2.88 0.22
CA ARG A 32 -1.31 -1.96 -0.45
C ARG A 32 -2.41 -2.78 -1.09
N MET A 33 -3.64 -2.30 -0.95
CA MET A 33 -4.77 -2.83 -1.70
C MET A 33 -5.44 -1.68 -2.43
N TYR A 34 -5.73 -1.93 -3.70
CA TYR A 34 -6.48 -1.04 -4.57
C TYR A 34 -7.77 -1.73 -4.98
N GLY A 35 -8.88 -1.02 -4.93
CA GLY A 35 -10.19 -1.53 -5.31
C GLY A 35 -10.92 -0.53 -6.20
N LEU A 36 -11.47 -0.99 -7.32
CA LEU A 36 -12.37 -0.18 -8.15
C LEU A 36 -13.80 -0.38 -7.66
N VAL A 37 -14.34 0.59 -6.94
CA VAL A 37 -15.67 0.52 -6.33
C VAL A 37 -16.48 1.72 -6.79
N LYS A 38 -17.65 1.49 -7.41
CA LYS A 38 -18.51 2.56 -7.95
C LYS A 38 -17.75 3.56 -8.85
N SER A 39 -16.83 3.06 -9.68
CA SER A 39 -15.94 3.86 -10.54
C SER A 39 -14.95 4.79 -9.81
N ASN A 40 -14.83 4.67 -8.48
CA ASN A 40 -13.81 5.34 -7.69
C ASN A 40 -12.69 4.36 -7.34
N LEU A 41 -11.46 4.86 -7.29
CA LEU A 41 -10.31 4.10 -6.84
C LEU A 41 -10.22 4.19 -5.33
N MET A 42 -10.53 3.09 -4.66
CA MET A 42 -10.26 2.89 -3.24
C MET A 42 -8.81 2.45 -3.09
N TRP A 43 -8.11 3.02 -2.12
CA TRP A 43 -6.73 2.66 -1.79
C TRP A 43 -6.56 2.56 -0.29
N VAL A 44 -5.87 1.52 0.16
CA VAL A 44 -5.41 1.38 1.55
C VAL A 44 -3.93 0.99 1.56
N MET A 45 -3.23 1.44 2.59
CA MET A 45 -1.86 1.05 2.88
C MET A 45 -1.70 0.72 4.36
N ASP A 46 -1.29 -0.51 4.61
CA ASP A 46 -0.76 -0.94 5.90
C ASP A 46 0.76 -0.86 5.86
N MET A 47 1.38 -0.55 6.99
CA MET A 47 2.81 -0.30 7.11
C MET A 47 3.36 -0.88 8.41
N ALA A 48 4.49 -1.58 8.32
CA ALA A 48 5.35 -1.91 9.44
C ALA A 48 6.56 -0.97 9.40
N ALA A 49 6.67 -0.13 10.42
CA ALA A 49 7.67 0.95 10.46
C ALA A 49 7.79 1.48 11.88
N MET A 50 8.94 2.08 12.18
CA MET A 50 9.23 2.73 13.46
C MET A 50 8.92 1.86 14.69
N GLY A 51 9.26 0.57 14.63
CA GLY A 51 9.01 -0.43 15.68
C GLY A 51 7.57 -0.89 15.80
N GLN A 52 6.65 -0.40 14.97
CA GLN A 52 5.26 -0.85 14.93
C GLN A 52 5.10 -2.04 13.99
N PRO A 53 4.31 -3.07 14.37
CA PRO A 53 3.97 -4.15 13.46
C PRO A 53 3.10 -3.62 12.30
N MET A 54 2.87 -4.47 11.29
CA MET A 54 2.00 -4.14 10.15
C MET A 54 0.63 -3.69 10.63
N THR A 55 0.33 -2.40 10.47
CA THR A 55 -0.91 -1.77 10.91
C THR A 55 -1.38 -0.74 9.89
N SER A 56 -2.66 -0.35 9.97
CA SER A 56 -3.25 0.65 9.07
C SER A 56 -2.50 1.97 9.17
N HIS A 57 -2.09 2.51 8.02
CA HIS A 57 -1.38 3.78 7.94
C HIS A 57 -2.17 4.83 7.16
N LEU A 58 -2.65 4.48 5.95
CA LEU A 58 -3.35 5.41 5.07
C LEU A 58 -4.52 4.72 4.36
N SER A 59 -5.56 5.51 4.08
CA SER A 59 -6.62 5.12 3.15
C SER A 59 -7.11 6.35 2.37
N ALA A 60 -7.63 6.12 1.18
CA ALA A 60 -8.24 7.16 0.37
C ALA A 60 -9.31 6.59 -0.58
N GLU A 61 -10.23 7.46 -0.97
CA GLU A 61 -11.14 7.29 -2.10
C GLU A 61 -10.81 8.37 -3.12
N LEU A 62 -10.49 7.96 -4.34
CA LEU A 62 -10.09 8.85 -5.43
C LEU A 62 -11.15 8.80 -6.54
N LYS A 63 -11.69 9.97 -6.87
CA LYS A 63 -12.57 10.13 -8.04
C LYS A 63 -11.73 10.35 -9.29
N ARG A 64 -12.14 9.72 -10.39
CA ARG A 64 -11.53 9.99 -11.70
C ARG A 64 -11.81 11.45 -12.10
N VAL A 65 -10.76 12.18 -12.45
CA VAL A 65 -10.87 13.49 -13.10
C VAL A 65 -10.86 13.29 -14.62
N GLU A 66 -11.51 14.19 -15.35
CA GLU A 66 -11.56 14.18 -16.82
C GLU A 66 -10.23 14.62 -17.44
#